data_AF-A0A329MQ35-F1
#
_entry.id   AF-A0A329MQ35-F1
#
_cell.length_a   1.000
_cell.length_b   1.000
_cell.length_c   1.000
_cell.angle_alpha   90.00
_cell.angle_beta   90.00
_cell.angle_gamma   90.00
#
_symmetry.space_group_name_H-M   'P 1'
#
loop_
_entity.id
_entity.type
_entity.pdbx_description
1 polymer ?
#
loop_
_entity_poly.entity_id
_entity_poly.type
_entity_poly.pdbx_seq_one_letter_code
_entity_poly.pdbx_strand_id
1 'polypeptide(L)'
;MDWEAHIERWSRTAVRLLDIRQYCMENGTVPDRYVAQNSFFVVTTHGEARVSLAGTVYRVRSLHILHGGKDAELAFMPLGNDFACYLILYKADCESPEDRESFHMPYAFTPYPLLPLQEKCQAMSRLWQLATPMDKLQAQSVFLPFVYEVMRQIRTSAKETGRPNLVTEAIHYIQEHYRDSITAEELAGIYNCSASYLYRLFKTQIGVGPIEYLIHVRIHKSKQFLLKSEARIQEIANSVGYTDVYYFSRLFKKHTGCSPLQFREDNRQTVQNNPLRLLKSSIVSPMLASHNENESYYQYISEGDTSMFRFSRPAFGAMMLLCTTLLLNACQASSTTGTTGSTDSKAVETRIYEHLKGQTEIPVKPQRVVSLFHLGELMAIGVKPVGATSYILKNPLLSDTSDIADVGVPPDAEKILSLEPDLIVTTAPFAEVVEGGYEALSRIAPTIVVEQYNDPVKDVKMFGDILGKQEEAKRWNEAFAAKIAKYKEKISPLIKADETFSILNVRPDAVFIYGDTNMGGNIIYKYLGLKPTEKVKNDVINGETWEISTEVIPDFIGDRLLLAVNEGAEKKSKEVEKLIQNSPAWKEGRIYNIDFNQFLFSDPISVEKQLDIIVNLLVESKK
;
A
#
# COMPACT_ATOMS: atom_id res chain seq x y z
N MET A 1 22.61 -8.09 6.63
CA MET A 1 23.97 -7.55 6.39
C MET A 1 24.54 -7.14 7.73
N ASP A 2 25.82 -7.43 8.00
CA ASP A 2 26.53 -6.79 9.12
C ASP A 2 26.91 -5.37 8.68
N TRP A 3 26.05 -4.41 9.04
CA TRP A 3 26.20 -3.02 8.63
C TRP A 3 27.41 -2.36 9.28
N GLU A 4 27.78 -2.72 10.51
CA GLU A 4 28.95 -2.14 11.17
C GLU A 4 30.24 -2.62 10.48
N ALA A 5 30.34 -3.90 10.13
CA ALA A 5 31.48 -4.40 9.36
C ALA A 5 31.52 -3.86 7.92
N HIS A 6 30.37 -3.58 7.29
CA HIS A 6 30.34 -2.92 5.97
C HIS A 6 30.81 -1.47 6.06
N ILE A 7 30.36 -0.73 7.08
CA ILE A 7 30.78 0.65 7.35
C ILE A 7 32.28 0.73 7.66
N GLU A 8 32.80 -0.22 8.44
CA GLU A 8 34.23 -0.32 8.73
C GLU A 8 35.04 -0.46 7.43
N ARG A 9 34.58 -1.26 6.47
CA ARG A 9 35.24 -1.43 5.16
C ARG A 9 35.27 -0.14 4.35
N TRP A 10 34.18 0.61 4.32
CA TRP A 10 34.15 1.94 3.71
C TRP A 10 35.17 2.92 4.31
N SER A 11 35.56 2.74 5.57
CA SER A 11 36.55 3.62 6.23
C SER A 11 38.00 3.30 5.88
N ARG A 12 38.29 2.06 5.46
CA ARG A 12 39.66 1.56 5.22
C ARG A 12 39.99 1.30 3.75
N THR A 13 38.99 1.10 2.91
CA THR A 13 39.18 0.79 1.48
C THR A 13 39.29 2.07 0.66
N ALA A 14 40.28 2.15 -0.22
CA ALA A 14 40.39 3.26 -1.16
C ALA A 14 39.27 3.17 -2.22
N VAL A 15 38.49 4.24 -2.37
CA VAL A 15 37.36 4.28 -3.32
C VAL A 15 37.48 5.43 -4.30
N ARG A 16 37.21 5.15 -5.58
CA ARG A 16 37.27 6.11 -6.69
C ARG A 16 35.93 6.21 -7.40
N LEU A 17 35.38 7.41 -7.50
CA LEU A 17 34.26 7.77 -8.35
C LEU A 17 34.68 7.66 -9.82
N LEU A 18 33.89 6.95 -10.62
CA LEU A 18 34.21 6.64 -12.01
C LEU A 18 33.30 7.35 -13.01
N ASP A 19 32.02 7.52 -12.69
CA ASP A 19 31.06 8.17 -13.57
C ASP A 19 29.78 8.60 -12.82
N ILE A 20 29.09 9.62 -13.31
CA ILE A 20 27.78 10.02 -12.83
C ILE A 20 26.88 10.33 -14.02
N ARG A 21 25.77 9.60 -14.12
CA ARG A 21 24.78 9.75 -15.18
C ARG A 21 23.46 10.19 -14.58
N GLN A 22 22.80 11.13 -15.25
CA GLN A 22 21.43 11.52 -14.94
C GLN A 22 20.53 11.00 -16.05
N TYR A 23 19.49 10.26 -15.66
CA TYR A 23 18.44 9.81 -16.57
C TYR A 23 17.16 10.58 -16.24
N CYS A 24 16.50 11.11 -17.27
CA CYS A 24 15.21 11.79 -17.17
C CYS A 24 14.38 11.47 -18.40
N MET A 25 13.19 10.90 -18.20
CA MET A 25 12.30 10.47 -19.29
C MET A 25 11.85 11.61 -20.21
N GLU A 26 11.87 12.88 -19.75
CA GLU A 26 11.50 14.05 -20.56
C GLU A 26 12.51 14.38 -21.69
N ASN A 27 13.78 13.96 -21.58
CA ASN A 27 14.86 14.35 -22.51
C ASN A 27 15.61 13.16 -23.16
N GLY A 28 15.21 11.91 -22.90
CA GLY A 28 15.83 10.70 -23.48
C GLY A 28 15.75 9.46 -22.58
N THR A 29 15.91 8.29 -23.18
CA THR A 29 15.59 6.97 -22.60
C THR A 29 16.50 6.56 -21.44
N VAL A 30 15.88 6.15 -20.33
CA VAL A 30 16.54 5.30 -19.31
C VAL A 30 16.88 3.95 -19.96
N PRO A 31 18.08 3.38 -19.74
CA PRO A 31 18.43 2.10 -20.35
C PRO A 31 17.55 0.98 -19.81
N ASP A 32 16.91 0.23 -20.72
CA ASP A 32 16.06 -0.93 -20.39
C ASP A 32 16.81 -1.97 -19.56
N ARG A 33 18.13 -2.13 -19.82
CA ARG A 33 19.02 -3.02 -19.07
C ARG A 33 20.46 -2.51 -19.10
N TYR A 34 21.15 -2.68 -17.98
CA TYR A 34 22.52 -2.28 -17.72
C TYR A 34 23.20 -3.37 -16.90
N VAL A 35 24.23 -4.02 -17.44
CA VAL A 35 25.09 -4.91 -16.67
C VAL A 35 26.25 -4.09 -16.15
N ALA A 36 26.35 -3.96 -14.82
CA ALA A 36 27.29 -3.03 -14.24
C ALA A 36 28.73 -3.55 -14.35
N GLN A 37 29.62 -2.78 -14.95
CA GLN A 37 31.05 -3.13 -14.98
C GLN A 37 31.78 -2.74 -13.69
N ASN A 38 31.14 -1.93 -12.85
CA ASN A 38 31.67 -1.38 -11.60
C ASN A 38 30.53 -1.29 -10.57
N SER A 39 30.86 -1.17 -9.29
CA SER A 39 29.86 -0.92 -8.25
C SER A 39 29.16 0.41 -8.46
N PHE A 40 27.92 0.51 -8.00
CA PHE A 40 27.08 1.66 -8.29
C PHE A 40 26.02 1.94 -7.25
N PHE A 41 25.55 3.19 -7.26
CA PHE A 41 24.31 3.61 -6.63
C PHE A 41 23.32 4.10 -7.67
N VAL A 42 22.04 3.74 -7.50
CA VAL A 42 20.90 4.33 -8.17
C VAL A 42 20.15 5.17 -7.15
N VAL A 43 19.89 6.43 -7.48
CA VAL A 43 19.13 7.35 -6.61
C VAL A 43 17.95 7.89 -7.41
N THR A 44 16.73 7.48 -7.07
CA THR A 44 15.51 7.97 -7.74
C THR A 44 15.12 9.33 -7.18
N THR A 45 14.70 10.24 -8.07
CA THR A 45 14.38 11.63 -7.69
C THR A 45 12.92 11.98 -7.94
N HIS A 46 12.36 11.57 -9.09
CA HIS A 46 10.98 11.88 -9.49
C HIS A 46 10.37 10.68 -10.22
N GLY A 47 9.04 10.64 -10.28
CA GLY A 47 8.25 9.59 -10.92
C GLY A 47 8.33 8.21 -10.26
N GLU A 48 7.56 7.27 -10.77
CA GLU A 48 7.59 5.88 -10.35
C GLU A 48 8.27 4.98 -11.40
N ALA A 49 8.99 3.96 -10.94
CA ALA A 49 9.51 2.90 -11.79
C ALA A 49 9.49 1.55 -11.08
N ARG A 50 9.63 0.47 -11.85
CA ARG A 50 10.14 -0.79 -11.32
C ARG A 50 11.60 -0.89 -11.69
N VAL A 51 12.48 -1.03 -10.71
CA VAL A 51 13.92 -1.21 -10.93
C VAL A 51 14.28 -2.63 -10.55
N SER A 52 14.71 -3.43 -11.52
CA SER A 52 15.28 -4.73 -11.26
C SER A 52 16.76 -4.57 -10.96
N LEU A 53 17.23 -5.06 -9.83
CA LEU A 53 18.63 -5.06 -9.43
C LEU A 53 19.00 -6.47 -8.94
N ALA A 54 19.98 -7.09 -9.59
CA ALA A 54 20.47 -8.43 -9.30
C ALA A 54 19.33 -9.49 -9.22
N GLY A 55 18.30 -9.34 -10.06
CA GLY A 55 17.13 -10.23 -10.11
C GLY A 55 15.98 -9.86 -9.17
N THR A 56 16.18 -8.92 -8.24
CA THR A 56 15.11 -8.40 -7.36
C THR A 56 14.46 -7.17 -7.97
N VAL A 57 13.14 -7.17 -8.11
CA VAL A 57 12.38 -6.04 -8.68
C VAL A 57 11.83 -5.17 -7.56
N TYR A 58 12.37 -3.96 -7.44
CA TYR A 58 11.93 -2.95 -6.51
C TYR A 58 10.88 -2.05 -7.20
N ARG A 59 9.70 -1.88 -6.61
CA ARG A 59 8.81 -0.78 -7.00
C ARG A 59 9.33 0.48 -6.32
N VAL A 60 10.00 1.31 -7.10
CA VAL A 60 10.59 2.55 -6.61
C VAL A 60 9.64 3.69 -6.92
N ARG A 61 9.35 4.50 -5.91
CA ARG A 61 8.67 5.79 -6.09
C ARG A 61 9.73 6.89 -6.20
N SER A 62 9.30 8.14 -6.31
CA SER A 62 10.16 9.25 -5.91
C SER A 62 10.75 8.87 -4.55
N LEU A 63 12.09 8.89 -4.43
CA LEU A 63 12.85 8.71 -3.18
C LEU A 63 13.22 7.25 -2.84
N HIS A 64 14.12 6.63 -3.60
CA HIS A 64 14.71 5.31 -3.28
C HIS A 64 16.20 5.27 -3.63
N ILE A 65 17.00 4.61 -2.78
CA ILE A 65 18.40 4.30 -3.06
C ILE A 65 18.54 2.80 -3.27
N LEU A 66 19.25 2.44 -4.34
CA LEU A 66 19.69 1.08 -4.60
C LEU A 66 21.20 1.06 -4.78
N HIS A 67 21.86 0.04 -4.28
CA HIS A 67 23.28 -0.20 -4.46
C HIS A 67 23.49 -1.55 -5.12
N GLY A 68 24.44 -1.64 -6.05
CA GLY A 68 24.80 -2.89 -6.70
C GLY A 68 26.30 -2.98 -6.98
N GLY A 69 26.78 -4.21 -7.05
CA GLY A 69 28.17 -4.51 -7.39
C GLY A 69 28.47 -4.55 -8.87
N LYS A 70 29.76 -4.73 -9.17
CA LYS A 70 30.19 -5.21 -10.47
C LYS A 70 29.47 -6.53 -10.81
N ASP A 71 29.11 -6.67 -12.08
CA ASP A 71 28.37 -7.76 -12.72
C ASP A 71 26.89 -7.86 -12.32
N ALA A 72 26.38 -6.96 -11.48
CA ALA A 72 24.95 -6.92 -11.17
C ALA A 72 24.14 -6.41 -12.37
N GLU A 73 23.06 -7.14 -12.70
CA GLU A 73 22.08 -6.68 -13.69
C GLU A 73 21.19 -5.60 -13.07
N LEU A 74 21.04 -4.49 -13.78
CA LEU A 74 20.16 -3.37 -13.46
C LEU A 74 19.21 -3.13 -14.63
N ALA A 75 17.91 -3.06 -14.41
CA ALA A 75 16.93 -2.75 -15.45
C ALA A 75 15.89 -1.78 -14.91
N PHE A 76 15.50 -0.80 -15.72
CA PHE A 76 14.53 0.22 -15.35
C PHE A 76 13.25 0.03 -16.17
N MET A 77 12.11 0.04 -15.49
CA MET A 77 10.79 0.01 -16.11
C MET A 77 9.97 1.18 -15.54
N PRO A 78 10.15 2.41 -16.06
CA PRO A 78 9.34 3.56 -15.66
C PRO A 78 7.85 3.27 -15.78
N LEU A 79 7.06 3.70 -14.79
CA LEU A 79 5.60 3.55 -14.77
C LEU A 79 4.88 4.82 -15.26
N GLY A 80 5.63 5.87 -15.59
CA GLY A 80 5.17 7.16 -16.10
C GLY A 80 6.28 7.91 -16.86
N ASN A 81 5.95 9.12 -17.35
CA ASN A 81 6.85 9.93 -18.20
C ASN A 81 7.74 10.91 -17.41
N ASP A 82 7.58 10.99 -16.09
CA ASP A 82 8.26 11.92 -15.19
C ASP A 82 9.40 11.27 -14.39
N PHE A 83 9.74 10.01 -14.70
CA PHE A 83 10.77 9.28 -13.98
C PHE A 83 12.17 9.86 -14.22
N ALA A 84 12.89 10.12 -13.12
CA ALA A 84 14.25 10.59 -13.15
C ALA A 84 15.12 9.99 -12.04
N CYS A 85 16.37 9.63 -12.36
CA CYS A 85 17.32 9.06 -11.40
C CYS A 85 18.78 9.44 -11.72
N TYR A 86 19.64 9.29 -10.71
CA TYR A 86 21.10 9.29 -10.88
C TYR A 86 21.64 7.86 -10.83
N LEU A 87 22.58 7.56 -11.72
CA LEU A 87 23.44 6.37 -11.64
C LEU A 87 24.87 6.82 -11.37
N ILE A 88 25.38 6.48 -10.18
CA ILE A 88 26.69 6.86 -9.68
C ILE A 88 27.58 5.62 -9.70
N LEU A 89 28.63 5.59 -10.51
CA LEU A 89 29.54 4.45 -10.66
C LEU A 89 30.83 4.70 -9.88
N TYR A 90 31.32 3.69 -9.16
CA TYR A 90 32.55 3.78 -8.38
C TYR A 90 33.32 2.46 -8.39
N LYS A 91 34.60 2.52 -8.00
CA LYS A 91 35.47 1.37 -7.79
C LYS A 91 36.11 1.42 -6.42
N ALA A 92 36.04 0.31 -5.69
CA ALA A 92 36.77 0.10 -4.44
C ALA A 92 38.00 -0.80 -4.71
N ASP A 93 39.18 -0.39 -4.24
CA ASP A 93 40.40 -1.19 -4.31
C ASP A 93 40.47 -2.12 -3.10
N CYS A 94 39.73 -3.23 -3.19
CA CYS A 94 39.61 -4.21 -2.12
C CYS A 94 40.79 -5.18 -2.06
N GLU A 95 41.39 -5.30 -0.88
CA GLU A 95 42.55 -6.16 -0.63
C GLU A 95 42.15 -7.63 -0.46
N SER A 96 40.99 -7.89 0.18
CA SER A 96 40.48 -9.26 0.40
C SER A 96 39.25 -9.58 -0.46
N PRO A 97 38.98 -10.88 -0.71
CA PRO A 97 37.72 -11.32 -1.30
C PRO A 97 36.49 -10.90 -0.48
N GLU A 98 36.56 -10.92 0.85
CA GLU A 98 35.43 -10.50 1.70
C GLU A 98 35.13 -9.01 1.54
N ASP A 99 36.16 -8.18 1.37
CA ASP A 99 35.98 -6.75 1.10
C ASP A 99 35.31 -6.55 -0.27
N ARG A 100 35.75 -7.28 -1.31
CA ARG A 100 35.10 -7.22 -2.65
C ARG A 100 33.64 -7.59 -2.59
N GLU A 101 33.32 -8.67 -1.88
CA GLU A 101 31.95 -9.15 -1.71
C GLU A 101 31.07 -8.09 -1.03
N SER A 102 31.60 -7.42 0.00
CA SER A 102 30.91 -6.34 0.70
C SER A 102 30.53 -5.17 -0.22
N PHE A 103 31.44 -4.73 -1.09
CA PHE A 103 31.18 -3.66 -2.08
C PHE A 103 30.39 -4.13 -3.30
N HIS A 104 30.14 -5.44 -3.45
CA HIS A 104 29.33 -5.98 -4.52
C HIS A 104 27.88 -6.31 -4.11
N MET A 105 27.62 -6.33 -2.80
CA MET A 105 26.34 -6.76 -2.26
C MET A 105 25.20 -5.80 -2.65
N PRO A 106 24.11 -6.31 -3.25
CA PRO A 106 22.97 -5.49 -3.58
C PRO A 106 22.15 -5.16 -2.32
N TYR A 107 21.68 -3.93 -2.23
CA TYR A 107 20.70 -3.52 -1.22
C TYR A 107 19.88 -2.33 -1.73
N ALA A 108 18.69 -2.16 -1.18
CA ALA A 108 17.84 -1.00 -1.44
C ALA A 108 17.16 -0.54 -0.16
N PHE A 109 16.89 0.76 -0.06
CA PHE A 109 16.12 1.34 1.03
C PHE A 109 15.47 2.65 0.59
N THR A 110 14.42 3.04 1.30
CA THR A 110 13.85 4.38 1.19
C THR A 110 14.63 5.30 2.15
N PRO A 111 15.40 6.27 1.64
CA PRO A 111 16.17 7.17 2.48
C PRO A 111 15.26 8.10 3.30
N TYR A 112 15.72 8.49 4.49
CA TYR A 112 15.08 9.48 5.34
C TYR A 112 16.11 10.17 6.27
N PRO A 113 16.38 11.50 6.20
CA PRO A 113 15.93 12.55 5.27
C PRO A 113 16.52 12.47 3.83
N LEU A 114 15.75 12.80 2.80
CA LEU A 114 16.15 12.76 1.39
C LEU A 114 17.05 13.93 0.93
N LEU A 115 16.68 15.17 1.28
CA LEU A 115 17.29 16.38 0.71
C LEU A 115 18.84 16.38 0.75
N PRO A 116 19.51 15.94 1.84
CA PRO A 116 20.96 15.90 1.90
C PRO A 116 21.61 14.94 0.88
N LEU A 117 20.92 13.87 0.48
CA LEU A 117 21.40 12.93 -0.52
C LEU A 117 21.20 13.49 -1.94
N GLN A 118 20.05 14.13 -2.17
CA GLN A 118 19.72 14.75 -3.46
C GLN A 118 20.66 15.92 -3.80
N GLU A 119 20.95 16.81 -2.84
CA GLU A 119 21.89 17.93 -3.03
C GLU A 119 23.29 17.43 -3.41
N LYS A 120 23.76 16.35 -2.77
CA LYS A 120 25.06 15.74 -3.09
C LYS A 120 25.05 15.12 -4.48
N CYS A 121 23.98 14.43 -4.87
CA CYS A 121 23.84 13.90 -6.23
C CYS A 121 23.88 15.02 -7.29
N GLN A 122 23.15 16.11 -7.07
CA GLN A 122 23.14 17.28 -7.95
C GLN A 122 24.52 17.96 -8.03
N ALA A 123 25.16 18.18 -6.88
CA ALA A 123 26.49 18.79 -6.82
C ALA A 123 27.54 17.94 -7.53
N MET A 124 27.56 16.63 -7.27
CA MET A 124 28.48 15.72 -7.96
C MET A 124 28.20 15.67 -9.47
N SER A 125 26.94 15.59 -9.89
CA SER A 125 26.56 15.58 -11.31
C SER A 125 27.00 16.85 -12.04
N ARG A 126 26.78 18.02 -11.44
CA ARG A 126 27.22 19.31 -11.98
C ARG A 126 28.75 19.38 -12.14
N LEU A 127 29.50 18.99 -11.11
CA LEU A 127 30.97 18.99 -11.14
C LEU A 127 31.49 17.99 -12.19
N TRP A 128 30.83 16.84 -12.34
CA TRP A 128 31.21 15.84 -13.33
C TRP A 128 31.04 16.34 -14.78
N GLN A 129 30.02 17.15 -15.04
CA GLN A 129 29.75 17.75 -16.35
C GLN A 129 30.72 18.88 -16.76
N LEU A 130 31.30 19.61 -15.79
CA LEU A 130 32.28 20.69 -16.06
C LEU A 130 33.68 20.17 -16.46
N ALA A 131 33.96 18.89 -16.13
CA ALA A 131 34.99 18.01 -16.68
C ALA A 131 36.49 18.40 -16.54
N THR A 132 36.87 19.47 -15.83
CA THR A 132 38.31 19.69 -15.54
C THR A 132 38.83 18.67 -14.52
N PRO A 133 40.15 18.41 -14.46
CA PRO A 133 40.72 17.55 -13.42
C PRO A 133 40.42 18.05 -12.00
N MET A 134 40.31 19.36 -11.80
CA MET A 134 39.97 19.96 -10.50
C MET A 134 38.51 19.67 -10.12
N ASP A 135 37.58 19.79 -11.06
CA ASP A 135 36.16 19.50 -10.80
C ASP A 135 35.93 18.01 -10.52
N LYS A 136 36.66 17.12 -11.21
CA LYS A 136 36.62 15.67 -10.93
C LYS A 136 37.16 15.33 -9.54
N LEU A 137 38.23 16.01 -9.12
CA LEU A 137 38.75 15.88 -7.74
C LEU A 137 37.73 16.40 -6.72
N GLN A 138 37.02 17.49 -7.02
CA GLN A 138 35.96 18.00 -6.16
C GLN A 138 34.72 17.06 -6.14
N ALA A 139 34.33 16.48 -7.26
CA ALA A 139 33.24 15.49 -7.29
C ALA A 139 33.59 14.25 -6.46
N GLN A 140 34.83 13.78 -6.55
CA GLN A 140 35.37 12.71 -5.68
C GLN A 140 35.30 13.09 -4.20
N SER A 141 35.55 14.36 -3.83
CA SER A 141 35.47 14.79 -2.43
C SER A 141 34.03 14.87 -1.92
N VAL A 142 33.04 15.13 -2.79
CA VAL A 142 31.59 15.11 -2.46
C VAL A 142 31.03 13.69 -2.37
N PHE A 143 31.62 12.73 -3.08
CA PHE A 143 31.20 11.32 -3.07
C PHE A 143 31.30 10.67 -1.68
N LEU A 144 32.36 10.93 -0.92
CA LEU A 144 32.51 10.35 0.42
C LEU A 144 31.44 10.86 1.41
N PRO A 145 31.10 12.17 1.48
CA PRO A 145 29.94 12.66 2.20
C PRO A 145 28.60 12.06 1.76
N PHE A 146 28.44 11.70 0.48
CA PHE A 146 27.24 11.00 0.00
C PHE A 146 27.18 9.58 0.58
N VAL A 147 28.27 8.83 0.47
CA VAL A 147 28.39 7.47 1.05
C VAL A 147 28.17 7.50 2.55
N TYR A 148 28.77 8.45 3.27
CA TYR A 148 28.56 8.62 4.71
C TYR A 148 27.07 8.76 5.03
N GLU A 149 26.34 9.56 4.27
CA GLU A 149 24.91 9.80 4.51
C GLU A 149 24.08 8.54 4.22
N VAL A 150 24.38 7.80 3.15
CA VAL A 150 23.77 6.49 2.86
C VAL A 150 24.00 5.53 4.03
N MET A 151 25.24 5.38 4.47
CA MET A 151 25.60 4.47 5.57
C MET A 151 24.98 4.89 6.90
N ARG A 152 24.91 6.20 7.17
CA ARG A 152 24.27 6.75 8.37
C ARG A 152 22.80 6.38 8.42
N GLN A 153 22.06 6.58 7.33
CA GLN A 153 20.63 6.29 7.26
C GLN A 153 20.35 4.79 7.38
N ILE A 154 21.12 3.95 6.67
CA ILE A 154 21.01 2.50 6.80
C ILE A 154 21.26 2.05 8.24
N ARG A 155 22.30 2.58 8.89
CA ARG A 155 22.62 2.25 10.29
C ARG A 155 21.53 2.72 11.26
N THR A 156 20.92 3.87 11.01
CA THR A 156 19.80 4.40 11.82
C THR A 156 18.57 3.53 11.66
N SER A 157 18.16 3.19 10.42
CA SER A 157 17.07 2.26 10.16
C SER A 157 17.31 0.88 10.79
N ALA A 158 18.57 0.43 10.87
CA ALA A 158 18.95 -0.82 11.53
C ALA A 158 19.01 -0.74 13.07
N LYS A 159 19.09 0.46 13.67
CA LYS A 159 19.11 0.68 15.14
C LYS A 159 17.73 0.99 15.72
N GLU A 160 16.80 1.52 14.92
CA GLU A 160 15.42 1.85 15.33
C GLU A 160 14.48 0.63 15.42
N THR A 161 14.94 -0.57 15.05
CA THR A 161 14.16 -1.82 15.11
C THR A 161 14.05 -2.42 16.52
N GLY A 162 13.50 -1.64 17.47
CA GLY A 162 13.05 -2.10 18.79
C GLY A 162 11.65 -2.74 18.79
N ARG A 163 10.90 -2.64 17.68
CA ARG A 163 10.01 -3.67 17.11
C ARG A 163 9.41 -3.16 15.80
N PRO A 164 9.96 -3.54 14.63
CA PRO A 164 9.20 -3.46 13.38
C PRO A 164 7.91 -4.26 13.53
N ASN A 165 6.86 -3.88 12.80
CA ASN A 165 5.64 -4.70 12.77
C ASN A 165 6.01 -6.05 12.13
N LEU A 166 6.30 -7.05 12.98
CA LEU A 166 6.74 -8.39 12.58
C LEU A 166 5.79 -9.04 11.59
N VAL A 167 4.50 -8.69 11.64
CA VAL A 167 3.49 -9.15 10.71
C VAL A 167 3.65 -8.46 9.35
N THR A 168 3.89 -7.15 9.32
CA THR A 168 4.17 -6.40 8.09
C THR A 168 5.44 -6.91 7.41
N GLU A 169 6.52 -7.10 8.15
CA GLU A 169 7.78 -7.63 7.61
C GLU A 169 7.62 -9.07 7.10
N ALA A 170 6.96 -9.94 7.86
CA ALA A 170 6.69 -11.30 7.43
C ALA A 170 5.75 -11.36 6.21
N ILE A 171 4.80 -10.42 6.08
CA ILE A 171 3.97 -10.28 4.89
C ILE A 171 4.84 -9.90 3.67
N HIS A 172 5.73 -8.93 3.83
CA HIS A 172 6.65 -8.52 2.77
C HIS A 172 7.51 -9.69 2.31
N TYR A 173 8.11 -10.41 3.26
CA TYR A 173 8.90 -11.59 2.96
C TYR A 173 8.09 -12.68 2.26
N ILE A 174 6.88 -13.01 2.75
CA ILE A 174 5.99 -13.98 2.09
C ILE A 174 5.66 -13.53 0.66
N GLN A 175 5.41 -12.24 0.42
CA GLN A 175 5.05 -11.74 -0.91
C GLN A 175 6.23 -11.73 -1.89
N GLU A 176 7.46 -11.55 -1.39
CA GLU A 176 8.69 -11.61 -2.20
C GLU A 176 9.13 -13.05 -2.45
N HIS A 177 9.01 -13.91 -1.45
CA HIS A 177 9.51 -15.30 -1.45
C HIS A 177 8.41 -16.35 -1.63
N TYR A 178 7.22 -15.97 -2.09
CA TYR A 178 6.09 -16.91 -2.15
C TYR A 178 6.36 -18.16 -2.98
N ARG A 179 7.38 -18.20 -3.84
CA ARG A 179 7.73 -19.36 -4.68
C ARG A 179 8.60 -20.39 -3.95
N ASP A 180 9.23 -19.99 -2.85
CA ASP A 180 10.21 -20.81 -2.14
C ASP A 180 9.52 -21.72 -1.11
N SER A 181 10.12 -22.85 -0.73
CA SER A 181 9.57 -23.63 0.39
C SER A 181 9.71 -22.81 1.68
N ILE A 182 8.59 -22.35 2.24
CA ILE A 182 8.56 -21.57 3.48
C ILE A 182 7.75 -22.35 4.52
N THR A 183 8.39 -22.66 5.64
CA THR A 183 7.75 -23.20 6.84
C THR A 183 7.49 -22.11 7.88
N ALA A 184 6.60 -22.38 8.84
CA ALA A 184 6.27 -21.41 9.89
C ALA A 184 7.48 -21.16 10.80
N GLU A 185 8.30 -22.18 10.98
CA GLU A 185 9.52 -22.19 11.77
C GLU A 185 10.62 -21.36 11.08
N GLU A 186 10.82 -21.52 9.78
CA GLU A 186 11.76 -20.70 9.00
C GLU A 186 11.35 -19.24 9.02
N LEU A 187 10.06 -18.95 8.78
CA LEU A 187 9.55 -17.59 8.78
C LEU A 187 9.69 -16.92 10.16
N ALA A 188 9.44 -17.65 11.24
CA ALA A 188 9.62 -17.12 12.59
C ALA A 188 11.10 -16.97 12.98
N GLY A 189 11.95 -17.86 12.49
CA GLY A 189 13.41 -17.81 12.63
C GLY A 189 14.02 -16.56 12.00
N ILE A 190 13.52 -16.11 10.85
CA ILE A 190 13.98 -14.87 10.18
C ILE A 190 13.86 -13.65 11.10
N TYR A 191 12.84 -13.62 11.96
CA TYR A 191 12.56 -12.49 12.85
C TYR A 191 12.85 -12.79 14.33
N ASN A 192 13.65 -13.83 14.62
CA ASN A 192 14.05 -14.25 15.97
C ASN A 192 12.88 -14.40 16.95
N CYS A 193 11.75 -14.94 16.48
CA CYS A 193 10.57 -15.18 17.29
C CYS A 193 10.11 -16.64 17.20
N SER A 194 9.25 -17.08 18.12
CA SER A 194 8.71 -18.43 18.04
C SER A 194 7.61 -18.52 16.98
N ALA A 195 7.52 -19.66 16.29
CA ALA A 195 6.45 -19.92 15.31
C ALA A 195 5.06 -19.73 15.91
N SER A 196 4.85 -20.14 17.16
CA SER A 196 3.58 -19.92 17.89
C SER A 196 3.30 -18.44 18.18
N TYR A 197 4.32 -17.64 18.47
CA TYR A 197 4.17 -16.21 18.69
C TYR A 197 3.84 -15.48 17.39
N LEU A 198 4.57 -15.80 16.31
CA LEU A 198 4.29 -15.27 14.98
C LEU A 198 2.89 -15.67 14.51
N TYR A 199 2.50 -16.92 14.69
CA TYR A 199 1.16 -17.42 14.37
C TYR A 199 0.07 -16.67 15.15
N ARG A 200 0.25 -16.46 16.45
CA ARG A 200 -0.71 -15.69 17.26
C ARG A 200 -0.81 -14.23 16.80
N LEU A 201 0.32 -13.60 16.45
CA LEU A 201 0.32 -12.24 15.91
C LEU A 201 -0.39 -12.17 14.55
N PHE A 202 -0.10 -13.10 13.65
CA PHE A 202 -0.78 -13.25 12.37
C PHE A 202 -2.28 -13.47 12.53
N LYS A 203 -2.71 -14.39 13.42
CA LYS A 203 -4.13 -14.58 13.72
C LYS A 203 -4.79 -13.34 14.35
N THR A 204 -4.07 -12.55 15.13
CA THR A 204 -4.61 -11.35 15.79
C THR A 204 -4.70 -10.14 14.86
N GLN A 205 -3.75 -9.98 13.92
CA GLN A 205 -3.66 -8.81 13.04
C GLN A 205 -4.19 -9.07 11.61
N ILE A 206 -4.06 -10.31 11.14
CA ILE A 206 -4.32 -10.77 9.76
C ILE A 206 -5.32 -11.94 9.73
N GLY A 207 -5.87 -12.40 10.87
CA GLY A 207 -6.98 -13.37 10.93
C GLY A 207 -6.64 -14.81 10.48
N VAL A 208 -5.55 -15.00 9.73
CA VAL A 208 -5.02 -16.27 9.25
C VAL A 208 -3.59 -16.49 9.73
N GLY A 209 -3.13 -17.74 9.74
CA GLY A 209 -1.72 -18.03 10.07
C GLY A 209 -0.78 -17.62 8.93
N PRO A 210 0.53 -17.49 9.19
CA PRO A 210 1.51 -17.07 8.16
C PRO A 210 1.59 -18.02 6.96
N ILE A 211 1.48 -19.33 7.17
CA ILE A 211 1.49 -20.32 6.08
C ILE A 211 0.18 -20.31 5.31
N GLU A 212 -0.93 -20.05 6.00
CA GLU A 212 -2.23 -19.87 5.37
C GLU A 212 -2.24 -18.60 4.49
N TYR A 213 -1.64 -17.51 4.97
CA TYR A 213 -1.40 -16.29 4.19
C TYR A 213 -0.53 -16.55 2.94
N LEU A 214 0.57 -17.29 3.07
CA LEU A 214 1.39 -17.72 1.92
C LEU A 214 0.58 -18.51 0.89
N ILE A 215 -0.28 -19.43 1.33
CA ILE A 215 -1.17 -20.18 0.43
C ILE A 215 -2.09 -19.22 -0.34
N HIS A 216 -2.68 -18.22 0.31
CA HIS A 216 -3.50 -17.20 -0.37
C HIS A 216 -2.71 -16.44 -1.45
N VAL A 217 -1.47 -16.04 -1.14
CA VAL A 217 -0.58 -15.36 -2.10
C VAL A 217 -0.30 -16.26 -3.32
N ARG A 218 0.03 -17.54 -3.10
CA ARG A 218 0.31 -18.50 -4.18
C ARG A 218 -0.92 -18.76 -5.06
N ILE A 219 -2.08 -18.95 -4.45
CA ILE A 219 -3.34 -19.14 -5.18
C ILE A 219 -3.66 -17.89 -6.00
N HIS A 220 -3.51 -16.69 -5.44
CA HIS A 220 -3.71 -15.43 -6.17
C HIS A 220 -2.79 -15.33 -7.40
N LYS A 221 -1.48 -15.57 -7.23
CA LYS A 221 -0.51 -15.55 -8.33
C LYS A 221 -0.83 -16.61 -9.39
N SER A 222 -1.30 -17.79 -8.99
CA SER A 222 -1.67 -18.84 -9.94
C SER A 222 -2.91 -18.48 -10.77
N LYS A 223 -3.92 -17.80 -10.20
CA LYS A 223 -5.06 -17.26 -10.96
C LYS A 223 -4.59 -16.28 -12.03
N GLN A 224 -3.65 -15.39 -11.69
CA GLN A 224 -3.09 -14.44 -12.67
C GLN A 224 -2.38 -15.17 -13.82
N PHE A 225 -1.60 -16.21 -13.54
CA PHE A 225 -0.96 -17.02 -14.59
C PHE A 225 -1.97 -17.80 -15.43
N LEU A 226 -3.05 -18.33 -14.83
CA LEU A 226 -4.11 -19.05 -15.56
C LEU A 226 -4.85 -18.15 -16.55
N LEU A 227 -5.04 -16.86 -16.23
CA LEU A 227 -5.73 -15.88 -17.08
C LEU A 227 -4.81 -15.25 -18.14
N LYS A 228 -3.52 -15.07 -17.83
CA LYS A 228 -2.58 -14.32 -18.66
C LYS A 228 -1.66 -15.20 -19.51
N SER A 229 -1.71 -16.52 -19.36
CA SER A 229 -0.83 -17.45 -20.06
C SER A 229 -1.48 -18.79 -20.40
N GLU A 230 -0.95 -19.42 -21.45
CA GLU A 230 -1.31 -20.77 -21.90
C GLU A 230 -0.45 -21.87 -21.25
N ALA A 231 0.36 -21.52 -20.24
CA ALA A 231 1.28 -22.44 -19.59
C ALA A 231 0.55 -23.67 -19.02
N ARG A 232 1.21 -24.83 -19.00
CA ARG A 232 0.62 -26.06 -18.45
C ARG A 232 0.37 -25.89 -16.95
N ILE A 233 -0.65 -26.55 -16.41
CA ILE A 233 -1.00 -26.44 -14.98
C ILE A 233 0.18 -26.82 -14.07
N GLN A 234 0.99 -27.80 -14.49
CA GLN A 234 2.22 -28.19 -13.80
C GLN A 234 3.27 -27.06 -13.78
N GLU A 235 3.43 -26.32 -14.88
CA GLU A 235 4.35 -25.19 -14.94
C GLU A 235 3.88 -24.06 -14.03
N ILE A 236 2.56 -23.83 -13.98
CA ILE A 236 1.96 -22.84 -13.08
C ILE A 236 2.14 -23.25 -11.62
N ALA A 237 1.89 -24.51 -11.28
CA ALA A 237 2.09 -25.03 -9.93
C ALA A 237 3.54 -24.80 -9.46
N ASN A 238 4.51 -25.18 -10.29
CA ASN A 238 5.93 -24.96 -10.01
C ASN A 238 6.25 -23.46 -9.87
N SER A 239 5.69 -22.60 -10.74
CA SER A 239 5.95 -21.16 -10.73
C SER A 239 5.42 -20.42 -9.51
N VAL A 240 4.51 -21.03 -8.75
CA VAL A 240 3.98 -20.49 -7.50
C VAL A 240 4.45 -21.27 -6.27
N GLY A 241 5.40 -22.18 -6.42
CA GLY A 241 6.04 -22.87 -5.29
C GLY A 241 5.40 -24.19 -4.86
N TYR A 242 4.70 -24.88 -5.76
CA TYR A 242 4.23 -26.26 -5.54
C TYR A 242 4.90 -27.22 -6.52
N THR A 243 5.66 -28.16 -5.98
CA THR A 243 6.30 -29.25 -6.76
C THR A 243 5.30 -30.34 -7.16
N ASP A 244 4.30 -30.59 -6.32
CA ASP A 244 3.22 -31.54 -6.59
C ASP A 244 2.01 -30.81 -7.20
N VAL A 245 1.80 -31.03 -8.49
CA VAL A 245 0.66 -30.49 -9.26
C VAL A 245 -0.70 -30.99 -8.76
N TYR A 246 -0.78 -32.21 -8.22
CA TYR A 246 -2.01 -32.78 -7.66
C TYR A 246 -2.34 -32.14 -6.31
N TYR A 247 -1.33 -31.89 -5.48
CA TYR A 247 -1.50 -31.11 -4.23
C TYR A 247 -1.95 -29.68 -4.53
N PHE A 248 -1.26 -28.99 -5.45
CA PHE A 248 -1.66 -27.65 -5.91
C PHE A 248 -3.10 -27.63 -6.42
N SER A 249 -3.49 -28.59 -7.27
CA SER A 249 -4.83 -28.61 -7.86
C SER A 249 -5.93 -28.82 -6.80
N ARG A 250 -5.66 -29.64 -5.77
CA ARG A 250 -6.57 -29.80 -4.62
C ARG A 250 -6.67 -28.52 -3.78
N LEU A 251 -5.54 -27.87 -3.52
CA LEU A 251 -5.48 -26.64 -2.73
C LEU A 251 -6.14 -25.46 -3.46
N PHE A 252 -5.88 -25.34 -4.76
CA PHE A 252 -6.54 -24.38 -5.65
C PHE A 252 -8.05 -24.62 -5.66
N LYS A 253 -8.50 -25.87 -5.84
CA LYS A 253 -9.93 -26.19 -5.77
C LYS A 253 -10.54 -25.86 -4.40
N LYS A 254 -9.82 -26.12 -3.31
CA LYS A 254 -10.23 -25.76 -1.95
C LYS A 254 -10.46 -24.25 -1.78
N HIS A 255 -9.55 -23.40 -2.30
CA HIS A 255 -9.62 -21.94 -2.13
C HIS A 255 -10.39 -21.20 -3.23
N THR A 256 -10.73 -21.86 -4.35
CA THR A 256 -11.38 -21.20 -5.50
C THR A 256 -12.71 -21.82 -5.89
N GLY A 257 -13.03 -23.02 -5.41
CA GLY A 257 -14.25 -23.76 -5.74
C GLY A 257 -14.16 -24.63 -7.00
N CYS A 258 -13.19 -24.38 -7.89
CA CYS A 258 -13.00 -25.13 -9.14
C CYS A 258 -11.53 -25.53 -9.38
N SER A 259 -11.28 -26.47 -10.29
CA SER A 259 -9.89 -26.86 -10.60
C SER A 259 -9.15 -25.76 -11.38
N PRO A 260 -7.81 -25.68 -11.35
CA PRO A 260 -7.05 -24.72 -12.15
C PRO A 260 -7.40 -24.75 -13.65
N LEU A 261 -7.62 -25.94 -14.21
CA LEU A 261 -8.01 -26.11 -15.62
C LEU A 261 -9.41 -25.55 -15.88
N GLN A 262 -10.36 -25.88 -15.00
CA GLN A 262 -11.73 -25.37 -15.11
C GLN A 262 -11.77 -23.84 -14.96
N PHE A 263 -11.01 -23.28 -14.00
CA PHE A 263 -10.87 -21.83 -13.82
C PHE A 263 -10.37 -21.14 -15.09
N ARG A 264 -9.43 -21.76 -15.81
CA ARG A 264 -8.94 -21.23 -17.10
C ARG A 264 -10.02 -21.27 -18.18
N GLU A 265 -10.72 -22.40 -18.34
CA GLU A 265 -11.74 -22.56 -19.39
C GLU A 265 -12.95 -21.63 -19.18
N ASP A 266 -13.42 -21.51 -17.94
CA ASP A 266 -14.55 -20.63 -17.59
C ASP A 266 -14.27 -19.15 -17.89
N ASN A 267 -13.00 -18.72 -17.79
CA ASN A 267 -12.58 -17.34 -18.04
C ASN A 267 -12.07 -17.09 -19.47
N ARG A 268 -11.98 -18.12 -20.31
CA ARG A 268 -11.53 -18.00 -21.70
C ARG A 268 -12.63 -17.53 -22.65
N GLN A 269 -13.89 -17.76 -22.29
CA GLN A 269 -15.06 -17.45 -23.15
C GLN A 269 -15.44 -15.96 -23.15
N THR A 270 -14.95 -15.15 -22.21
CA THR A 270 -15.38 -13.75 -22.03
C THR A 270 -14.68 -12.75 -22.95
N VAL A 271 -13.63 -13.15 -23.69
CA VAL A 271 -12.82 -12.24 -24.54
C VAL A 271 -13.16 -12.36 -26.04
N GLN A 272 -14.14 -13.21 -26.42
CA GLN A 272 -14.50 -13.45 -27.81
C GLN A 272 -15.73 -12.67 -28.32
N ASN A 273 -15.88 -11.39 -27.94
CA ASN A 273 -16.74 -10.47 -28.67
C ASN A 273 -15.89 -9.49 -29.50
N ASN A 274 -15.15 -10.02 -30.46
CA ASN A 274 -14.49 -9.22 -31.50
C ASN A 274 -15.32 -9.30 -32.79
N PRO A 275 -16.01 -8.22 -33.21
CA PRO A 275 -16.90 -8.24 -34.38
C PRO A 275 -16.18 -8.39 -35.73
N LEU A 276 -14.84 -8.49 -35.77
CA LEU A 276 -14.06 -8.58 -37.00
C LEU A 276 -13.78 -10.01 -37.50
N ARG A 277 -14.38 -11.05 -36.91
CA ARG A 277 -14.20 -12.45 -37.37
C ARG A 277 -15.39 -13.05 -38.12
N LEU A 278 -16.27 -12.22 -38.69
CA LEU A 278 -17.27 -12.64 -39.67
C LEU A 278 -16.71 -12.66 -41.10
N LEU A 279 -15.67 -13.46 -41.34
CA LEU A 279 -15.37 -13.94 -42.70
C LEU A 279 -15.01 -15.43 -42.62
N LYS A 280 -16.06 -16.26 -42.70
CA LYS A 280 -15.92 -17.66 -43.08
C LYS A 280 -15.54 -17.70 -44.56
N SER A 281 -14.27 -17.95 -44.85
CA SER A 281 -13.73 -18.79 -45.94
C SER A 281 -12.34 -18.30 -46.32
N SER A 282 -11.30 -19.03 -45.91
CA SER A 282 -10.03 -19.04 -46.64
C SER A 282 -9.62 -20.48 -46.84
N ILE A 283 -9.45 -20.86 -48.11
CA ILE A 283 -9.33 -22.23 -48.65
C ILE A 283 -7.86 -22.73 -48.59
N VAL A 284 -6.99 -22.12 -47.79
CA VAL A 284 -5.56 -22.49 -47.78
C VAL A 284 -5.04 -22.73 -46.37
N SER A 285 -4.59 -23.96 -46.13
CA SER A 285 -3.79 -24.34 -44.95
C SER A 285 -2.32 -23.99 -45.17
N PRO A 286 -1.64 -23.32 -44.23
CA PRO A 286 -0.20 -23.41 -44.11
C PRO A 286 0.15 -24.56 -43.15
N MET A 287 0.74 -25.61 -43.71
CA MET A 287 1.39 -26.70 -42.99
C MET A 287 2.92 -26.50 -43.07
N LEU A 288 3.64 -26.71 -41.96
CA LEU A 288 5.06 -27.17 -41.82
C LEU A 288 5.42 -27.01 -40.32
N ALA A 289 5.38 -28.06 -39.48
CA ALA A 289 6.40 -29.10 -39.21
C ALA A 289 7.73 -28.55 -38.63
N SER A 290 8.54 -29.19 -37.77
CA SER A 290 8.48 -30.21 -36.69
C SER A 290 9.96 -30.41 -36.24
N HIS A 291 10.26 -30.66 -34.95
CA HIS A 291 11.33 -31.53 -34.36
C HIS A 291 11.57 -31.16 -32.87
N ASN A 292 11.27 -32.05 -31.91
CA ASN A 292 12.10 -33.10 -31.25
C ASN A 292 13.01 -32.50 -30.14
N GLU A 293 13.22 -33.07 -28.94
CA GLU A 293 13.19 -34.46 -28.44
C GLU A 293 13.25 -34.45 -26.89
N ASN A 294 12.49 -35.32 -26.20
CA ASN A 294 13.00 -36.28 -25.19
C ASN A 294 11.85 -37.02 -24.50
N GLU A 295 11.79 -38.32 -24.80
CA GLU A 295 10.98 -39.35 -24.16
C GLU A 295 11.68 -39.94 -22.92
N SER A 296 10.89 -40.70 -22.13
CA SER A 296 11.22 -41.88 -21.28
C SER A 296 10.94 -41.64 -19.79
N TYR A 297 10.32 -42.53 -19.00
CA TYR A 297 9.77 -43.87 -19.20
C TYR A 297 9.12 -44.30 -17.85
N TYR A 298 7.91 -44.88 -17.85
CA TYR A 298 7.54 -46.09 -17.11
C TYR A 298 6.16 -46.54 -17.60
N GLN A 299 6.18 -47.63 -18.36
CA GLN A 299 5.07 -48.55 -18.54
C GLN A 299 5.24 -49.73 -17.58
N TYR A 300 4.12 -50.21 -17.07
CA TYR A 300 3.78 -51.60 -16.74
C TYR A 300 2.33 -51.73 -17.27
N ILE A 301 2.00 -52.36 -18.41
CA ILE A 301 1.98 -53.81 -18.79
C ILE A 301 1.25 -54.63 -17.71
N SER A 302 0.22 -55.46 -17.95
CA SER A 302 -0.60 -55.97 -19.08
C SER A 302 -2.04 -56.15 -18.51
N GLU A 303 -3.16 -56.44 -19.19
CA GLU A 303 -3.49 -57.29 -20.33
C GLU A 303 -4.98 -56.97 -20.68
N GLY A 304 -5.32 -56.64 -21.93
CA GLY A 304 -6.24 -57.45 -22.74
C GLY A 304 -7.73 -57.08 -22.60
N ASP A 305 -8.29 -56.32 -23.54
CA ASP A 305 -9.05 -56.89 -24.67
C ASP A 305 -9.52 -55.80 -25.65
N THR A 306 -9.48 -56.10 -26.95
CA THR A 306 -9.96 -55.23 -28.03
C THR A 306 -11.45 -55.41 -28.26
N SER A 307 -12.22 -54.34 -28.47
CA SER A 307 -13.25 -54.35 -29.52
C SER A 307 -13.61 -52.94 -30.04
N MET A 308 -13.58 -52.82 -31.37
CA MET A 308 -14.26 -51.76 -32.11
C MET A 308 -15.75 -52.07 -32.15
N PHE A 309 -16.59 -51.09 -31.80
CA PHE A 309 -17.96 -51.00 -32.30
C PHE A 309 -18.27 -49.57 -32.76
N ARG A 310 -18.41 -49.43 -34.09
CA ARG A 310 -19.19 -48.35 -34.73
C ARG A 310 -20.67 -48.69 -34.61
N PHE A 311 -21.49 -47.80 -34.06
CA PHE A 311 -22.91 -47.54 -34.41
C PHE A 311 -23.28 -46.17 -33.78
N SER A 312 -23.43 -45.11 -34.58
CA SER A 312 -24.70 -44.50 -35.04
C SER A 312 -25.60 -43.88 -33.94
N ARG A 313 -25.67 -42.52 -33.94
CA ARG A 313 -26.79 -41.55 -33.70
C ARG A 313 -28.13 -42.08 -33.10
N PRO A 314 -29.03 -41.31 -32.44
CA PRO A 314 -29.10 -39.86 -32.09
C PRO A 314 -29.77 -39.56 -30.71
N ALA A 315 -29.08 -38.96 -29.72
CA ALA A 315 -29.71 -38.63 -28.42
C ALA A 315 -30.01 -37.13 -28.19
N PHE A 316 -29.46 -36.23 -29.01
CA PHE A 316 -29.50 -34.79 -28.71
C PHE A 316 -30.75 -34.06 -29.25
N GLY A 317 -31.39 -34.57 -30.31
CA GLY A 317 -32.58 -33.94 -30.90
C GLY A 317 -33.88 -34.17 -30.13
N ALA A 318 -34.03 -35.33 -29.47
CA ALA A 318 -35.24 -35.69 -28.74
C ALA A 318 -35.42 -34.89 -27.43
N MET A 319 -34.32 -34.45 -26.80
CA MET A 319 -34.35 -33.70 -25.55
C MET A 319 -34.72 -32.22 -25.76
N MET A 320 -34.36 -31.63 -26.91
CA MET A 320 -34.75 -30.26 -27.29
C MET A 320 -36.25 -30.14 -27.63
N LEU A 321 -36.84 -31.20 -28.17
CA LEU A 321 -38.29 -31.26 -28.47
C LEU A 321 -39.15 -31.44 -27.21
N LEU A 322 -38.61 -32.08 -26.16
CA LEU A 322 -39.31 -32.27 -24.88
C LEU A 322 -39.35 -30.98 -24.02
N CYS A 323 -38.30 -30.16 -24.07
CA CYS A 323 -38.24 -28.89 -23.34
C CYS A 323 -39.09 -27.78 -23.98
N THR A 324 -39.31 -27.83 -25.30
CA THR A 324 -40.14 -26.84 -26.00
C THR A 324 -41.64 -27.09 -25.82
N THR A 325 -42.07 -28.32 -25.59
CA THR A 325 -43.47 -28.65 -25.28
C THR A 325 -43.89 -28.31 -23.84
N LEU A 326 -42.95 -28.26 -22.89
CA LEU A 326 -43.22 -27.90 -21.48
C LEU A 326 -43.47 -26.40 -21.28
N LEU A 327 -42.88 -25.54 -22.12
CA LEU A 327 -43.02 -24.08 -22.03
C LEU A 327 -44.31 -23.54 -22.67
N LEU A 328 -44.99 -24.32 -23.52
CA LEU A 328 -46.21 -23.89 -24.23
C LEU A 328 -47.52 -24.19 -23.47
N ASN A 329 -47.50 -24.99 -22.40
CA ASN A 329 -48.68 -25.31 -21.59
C ASN A 329 -48.84 -24.43 -20.33
N ALA A 330 -47.90 -23.52 -20.03
CA ALA A 330 -47.95 -22.69 -18.82
C ALA A 330 -48.64 -21.32 -19.02
N CYS A 331 -49.17 -21.03 -20.20
CA CYS A 331 -49.84 -19.75 -20.50
C CYS A 331 -51.32 -19.90 -20.89
N GLN A 332 -52.00 -20.98 -20.51
CA GLN A 332 -53.43 -21.09 -20.75
C GLN A 332 -54.17 -21.84 -19.64
N ALA A 333 -54.55 -21.13 -18.57
CA ALA A 333 -55.78 -21.37 -17.82
C ALA A 333 -56.06 -20.28 -16.76
N SER A 334 -57.15 -19.55 -16.99
CA SER A 334 -58.13 -19.13 -15.99
C SER A 334 -57.86 -17.91 -15.09
N SER A 335 -58.51 -16.83 -15.49
CA SER A 335 -59.01 -15.72 -14.67
C SER A 335 -59.58 -16.17 -13.32
N THR A 336 -58.99 -15.67 -12.23
CA THR A 336 -59.74 -15.42 -10.98
C THR A 336 -59.15 -14.21 -10.28
N THR A 337 -59.99 -13.20 -10.09
CA THR A 337 -59.75 -11.98 -9.32
C THR A 337 -59.36 -12.32 -7.88
N GLY A 338 -58.16 -11.91 -7.48
CA GLY A 338 -57.68 -11.93 -6.10
C GLY A 338 -56.62 -10.86 -5.93
N THR A 339 -56.98 -9.79 -5.23
CA THR A 339 -56.12 -8.65 -4.90
C THR A 339 -54.92 -9.09 -4.07
N THR A 340 -53.72 -9.01 -4.61
CA THR A 340 -52.46 -8.99 -3.85
C THR A 340 -51.52 -7.97 -4.49
N GLY A 341 -51.09 -6.99 -3.70
CA GLY A 341 -50.34 -5.84 -4.16
C GLY A 341 -49.01 -6.23 -4.81
N SER A 342 -48.76 -5.69 -6.00
CA SER A 342 -47.43 -5.69 -6.59
C SER A 342 -46.55 -4.70 -5.83
N THR A 343 -45.60 -5.20 -5.06
CA THR A 343 -44.39 -4.42 -4.77
C THR A 343 -43.60 -4.33 -6.07
N ASP A 344 -43.72 -3.20 -6.75
CA ASP A 344 -42.81 -2.78 -7.81
C ASP A 344 -41.37 -2.81 -7.26
N SER A 345 -40.58 -3.81 -7.65
CA SER A 345 -39.13 -3.75 -7.49
C SER A 345 -38.61 -2.73 -8.51
N LYS A 346 -38.61 -1.44 -8.12
CA LYS A 346 -37.95 -0.38 -8.90
C LYS A 346 -36.52 -0.82 -9.19
N ALA A 347 -36.16 -0.90 -10.47
CA ALA A 347 -34.79 -1.13 -10.89
C ALA A 347 -33.87 -0.09 -10.22
N VAL A 348 -32.82 -0.55 -9.54
CA VAL A 348 -31.83 0.33 -8.90
C VAL A 348 -31.05 1.02 -10.01
N GLU A 349 -31.10 2.34 -10.04
CA GLU A 349 -30.34 3.15 -11.00
C GLU A 349 -28.84 3.06 -10.68
N THR A 350 -28.03 2.72 -11.68
CA THR A 350 -26.59 2.47 -11.56
C THR A 350 -25.78 3.42 -12.45
N ARG A 351 -24.50 3.59 -12.13
CA ARG A 351 -23.51 4.33 -12.93
C ARG A 351 -22.15 3.65 -12.88
N ILE A 352 -21.34 3.83 -13.92
CA ILE A 352 -19.94 3.40 -13.92
C ILE A 352 -19.11 4.38 -13.09
N TYR A 353 -18.27 3.85 -12.22
CA TYR A 353 -17.29 4.60 -11.44
C TYR A 353 -15.88 4.06 -11.67
N GLU A 354 -14.93 4.95 -11.92
CA GLU A 354 -13.52 4.61 -12.13
C GLU A 354 -12.74 4.72 -10.82
N HIS A 355 -11.94 3.71 -10.51
CA HIS A 355 -11.16 3.61 -9.28
C HIS A 355 -9.89 2.78 -9.48
N LEU A 356 -9.08 2.56 -8.44
CA LEU A 356 -7.75 1.95 -8.57
C LEU A 356 -7.70 0.51 -9.10
N LYS A 357 -8.85 -0.18 -9.22
CA LYS A 357 -8.96 -1.53 -9.77
C LYS A 357 -9.67 -1.57 -11.13
N GLY A 358 -9.96 -0.42 -11.72
CA GLY A 358 -10.63 -0.28 -13.02
C GLY A 358 -12.00 0.39 -12.87
N GLN A 359 -12.98 -0.12 -13.61
CA GLN A 359 -14.34 0.41 -13.63
C GLN A 359 -15.30 -0.56 -12.95
N THR A 360 -16.15 -0.04 -12.06
CA THR A 360 -17.19 -0.79 -11.38
C THR A 360 -18.52 -0.10 -11.56
N GLU A 361 -19.57 -0.86 -11.87
CA GLU A 361 -20.95 -0.37 -11.89
C GLU A 361 -21.48 -0.30 -10.44
N ILE A 362 -21.81 0.90 -9.98
CA ILE A 362 -22.25 1.17 -8.61
C ILE A 362 -23.66 1.77 -8.59
N PRO A 363 -24.44 1.59 -7.53
CA PRO A 363 -25.70 2.30 -7.36
C PRO A 363 -25.49 3.82 -7.37
N VAL A 364 -26.38 4.58 -8.01
CA VAL A 364 -26.35 6.06 -7.96
C VAL A 364 -26.58 6.56 -6.52
N LYS A 365 -27.35 5.82 -5.73
CA LYS A 365 -27.64 6.11 -4.31
C LYS A 365 -27.53 4.86 -3.46
N PRO A 366 -26.31 4.43 -3.09
CA PRO A 366 -26.10 3.28 -2.21
C PRO A 366 -26.82 3.46 -0.87
N GLN A 367 -27.46 2.40 -0.37
CA GLN A 367 -28.23 2.37 0.87
C GLN A 367 -27.57 1.52 1.95
N ARG A 368 -26.79 0.50 1.58
CA ARG A 368 -26.17 -0.48 2.48
C ARG A 368 -24.67 -0.53 2.23
N VAL A 369 -23.97 0.49 2.72
CA VAL A 369 -22.53 0.65 2.48
C VAL A 369 -21.72 -0.06 3.54
N VAL A 370 -20.70 -0.81 3.16
CA VAL A 370 -19.63 -1.27 4.06
C VAL A 370 -18.37 -0.45 3.81
N SER A 371 -17.77 0.09 4.87
CA SER A 371 -16.56 0.90 4.79
C SER A 371 -15.40 0.24 5.53
N LEU A 372 -14.36 -0.15 4.80
CA LEU A 372 -13.22 -0.84 5.41
C LEU A 372 -12.18 0.11 6.02
N PHE A 373 -12.26 1.41 5.71
CA PHE A 373 -11.32 2.43 6.19
C PHE A 373 -11.96 3.81 6.39
N HIS A 374 -12.88 4.22 5.53
CA HIS A 374 -13.41 5.59 5.47
C HIS A 374 -14.72 5.76 6.24
N LEU A 375 -14.71 5.57 7.55
CA LEU A 375 -15.95 5.65 8.34
C LEU A 375 -16.39 7.11 8.54
N GLY A 376 -15.46 8.00 8.90
CA GLY A 376 -15.79 9.39 9.22
C GLY A 376 -16.26 10.19 8.01
N GLU A 377 -15.72 9.91 6.82
CA GLU A 377 -16.10 10.55 5.56
C GLU A 377 -17.55 10.25 5.19
N LEU A 378 -17.95 8.98 5.31
CA LEU A 378 -19.33 8.53 5.08
C LEU A 378 -20.28 9.21 6.06
N MET A 379 -19.95 9.18 7.35
CA MET A 379 -20.78 9.74 8.40
C MET A 379 -20.90 11.27 8.31
N ALA A 380 -19.86 11.97 7.84
CA ALA A 380 -19.87 13.43 7.67
C ALA A 380 -20.95 13.91 6.70
N ILE A 381 -21.27 13.09 5.69
CA ILE A 381 -22.32 13.35 4.69
C ILE A 381 -23.62 12.59 4.98
N GLY A 382 -23.79 12.12 6.21
CA GLY A 382 -25.02 11.51 6.71
C GLY A 382 -25.24 10.06 6.27
N VAL A 383 -24.18 9.35 5.86
CA VAL A 383 -24.24 7.93 5.53
C VAL A 383 -23.70 7.11 6.70
N LYS A 384 -24.57 6.34 7.36
CA LYS A 384 -24.19 5.37 8.39
C LYS A 384 -23.96 4.01 7.70
N PRO A 385 -22.72 3.51 7.60
CA PRO A 385 -22.48 2.22 6.96
C PRO A 385 -23.07 1.07 7.80
N VAL A 386 -23.44 -0.02 7.13
CA VAL A 386 -23.93 -1.24 7.80
C VAL A 386 -22.80 -2.06 8.41
N GLY A 387 -21.55 -1.82 7.99
CA GLY A 387 -20.37 -2.46 8.56
C GLY A 387 -19.10 -1.64 8.39
N ALA A 388 -18.20 -1.76 9.38
CA ALA A 388 -16.91 -1.10 9.40
C ALA A 388 -15.85 -1.93 10.13
N THR A 389 -14.57 -1.64 9.90
CA THR A 389 -13.46 -2.38 10.53
C THR A 389 -13.28 -2.00 11.99
N SER A 390 -12.78 -2.94 12.80
CA SER A 390 -12.66 -2.79 14.26
C SER A 390 -11.84 -1.58 14.70
N TYR A 391 -10.85 -1.17 13.88
CA TYR A 391 -9.97 -0.06 14.22
C TYR A 391 -10.68 1.30 14.15
N ILE A 392 -11.40 1.58 13.05
CA ILE A 392 -12.08 2.86 12.84
C ILE A 392 -13.34 3.00 13.71
N LEU A 393 -13.95 1.88 14.12
CA LEU A 393 -15.05 1.86 15.09
C LEU A 393 -14.63 2.32 16.50
N LYS A 394 -13.34 2.24 16.83
CA LYS A 394 -12.80 2.67 18.14
C LYS A 394 -12.49 4.16 18.21
N ASN A 395 -12.77 4.92 17.16
CA ASN A 395 -12.55 6.36 17.16
C ASN A 395 -13.47 7.06 18.20
N PRO A 396 -12.90 7.65 19.27
CA PRO A 396 -13.69 8.25 20.35
C PRO A 396 -14.44 9.52 19.93
N LEU A 397 -14.08 10.12 18.80
CA LEU A 397 -14.72 11.33 18.27
C LEU A 397 -15.91 11.00 17.36
N LEU A 398 -16.10 9.76 16.94
CA LEU A 398 -17.32 9.39 16.21
C LEU A 398 -18.45 9.12 17.20
N SER A 399 -19.60 9.74 16.97
CA SER A 399 -20.83 9.48 17.72
C SER A 399 -21.68 8.46 16.97
N ASP A 400 -22.42 7.62 17.70
CA ASP A 400 -23.43 6.72 17.13
C ASP A 400 -22.87 5.61 16.20
N THR A 401 -21.80 4.94 16.62
CA THR A 401 -21.22 3.79 15.90
C THR A 401 -21.77 2.43 16.37
N SER A 402 -22.64 2.38 17.38
CA SER A 402 -23.10 1.15 18.04
C SER A 402 -23.85 0.18 17.11
N ASP A 403 -24.54 0.71 16.12
CA ASP A 403 -25.35 -0.10 15.19
C ASP A 403 -24.57 -0.50 13.93
N ILE A 404 -23.28 -0.16 13.86
CA ILE A 404 -22.41 -0.50 12.75
C ILE A 404 -21.73 -1.82 13.09
N ALA A 405 -21.93 -2.83 12.25
CA ALA A 405 -21.36 -4.14 12.49
C ALA A 405 -19.82 -4.12 12.35
N ASP A 406 -19.12 -4.70 13.33
CA ASP A 406 -17.68 -4.90 13.27
C ASP A 406 -17.34 -6.08 12.35
N VAL A 407 -16.82 -5.75 11.16
CA VAL A 407 -16.41 -6.76 10.16
C VAL A 407 -15.01 -7.31 10.43
N GLY A 408 -14.32 -6.85 11.48
CA GLY A 408 -13.01 -7.37 11.89
C GLY A 408 -11.81 -6.63 11.29
N VAL A 409 -10.62 -6.94 11.83
CA VAL A 409 -9.32 -6.64 11.23
C VAL A 409 -8.48 -7.93 11.28
N PRO A 410 -8.24 -8.59 10.14
CA PRO A 410 -8.64 -8.19 8.79
C PRO A 410 -10.17 -8.28 8.62
N PRO A 411 -10.74 -7.65 7.58
CA PRO A 411 -12.16 -7.76 7.30
C PRO A 411 -12.56 -9.18 6.91
N ASP A 412 -13.64 -9.66 7.50
CA ASP A 412 -14.22 -10.99 7.33
C ASP A 412 -15.28 -10.96 6.22
N ALA A 413 -15.03 -11.71 5.14
CA ALA A 413 -15.90 -11.75 3.97
C ALA A 413 -17.29 -12.32 4.27
N GLU A 414 -17.42 -13.28 5.19
CA GLU A 414 -18.72 -13.85 5.57
C GLU A 414 -19.54 -12.85 6.37
N LYS A 415 -18.90 -12.12 7.29
CA LYS A 415 -19.55 -11.02 7.99
C LYS A 415 -20.01 -9.95 7.02
N ILE A 416 -19.15 -9.52 6.10
CA ILE A 416 -19.50 -8.51 5.09
C ILE A 416 -20.68 -9.01 4.23
N LEU A 417 -20.66 -10.26 3.79
CA LEU A 417 -21.75 -10.86 3.02
C LEU A 417 -23.07 -10.89 3.80
N SER A 418 -23.04 -11.23 5.10
CA SER A 418 -24.24 -11.29 5.95
C SER A 418 -24.91 -9.93 6.14
N LEU A 419 -24.19 -8.84 5.89
CA LEU A 419 -24.72 -7.48 5.93
C LEU A 419 -25.43 -7.08 4.64
N GLU A 420 -25.43 -7.92 3.60
CA GLU A 420 -26.07 -7.65 2.31
C GLU A 420 -25.77 -6.23 1.78
N PRO A 421 -24.49 -5.85 1.62
CA PRO A 421 -24.15 -4.52 1.17
C PRO A 421 -24.51 -4.31 -0.30
N ASP A 422 -24.85 -3.08 -0.67
CA ASP A 422 -25.01 -2.68 -2.07
C ASP A 422 -23.82 -1.87 -2.59
N LEU A 423 -22.86 -1.56 -1.71
CA LEU A 423 -21.57 -0.98 -2.04
C LEU A 423 -20.55 -1.31 -0.94
N ILE A 424 -19.33 -1.67 -1.33
CA ILE A 424 -18.16 -1.77 -0.45
C ILE A 424 -17.15 -0.69 -0.86
N VAL A 425 -16.69 0.12 0.09
CA VAL A 425 -15.62 1.09 -0.15
C VAL A 425 -14.41 0.80 0.73
N THR A 426 -13.25 0.82 0.11
CA THR A 426 -11.99 0.42 0.76
C THR A 426 -10.78 1.11 0.11
N THR A 427 -9.60 0.82 0.65
CA THR A 427 -8.30 1.22 0.10
C THR A 427 -7.56 -0.02 -0.36
N ALA A 428 -6.52 0.14 -1.18
CA ALA A 428 -5.81 -0.99 -1.75
C ALA A 428 -5.28 -1.98 -0.68
N PRO A 429 -4.67 -1.55 0.44
CA PRO A 429 -4.22 -2.48 1.47
C PRO A 429 -5.36 -3.30 2.09
N PHE A 430 -6.49 -2.66 2.42
CA PHE A 430 -7.62 -3.32 3.08
C PHE A 430 -8.38 -4.27 2.14
N ALA A 431 -8.40 -3.99 0.83
CA ALA A 431 -8.99 -4.90 -0.15
C ALA A 431 -8.23 -6.23 -0.27
N GLU A 432 -6.90 -6.20 -0.15
CA GLU A 432 -6.05 -7.36 -0.42
C GLU A 432 -5.90 -8.30 0.79
N VAL A 433 -6.11 -7.82 2.01
CA VAL A 433 -6.00 -8.63 3.24
C VAL A 433 -7.26 -9.46 3.53
N VAL A 434 -8.37 -9.21 2.84
CA VAL A 434 -9.59 -10.03 2.94
C VAL A 434 -9.34 -11.39 2.31
N GLU A 435 -9.89 -12.46 2.89
CA GLU A 435 -9.79 -13.78 2.28
C GLU A 435 -10.40 -13.78 0.87
N GLY A 436 -9.56 -14.09 -0.13
CA GLY A 436 -9.92 -14.00 -1.56
C GLY A 436 -9.80 -12.60 -2.19
N GLY A 437 -9.34 -11.62 -1.41
CA GLY A 437 -8.93 -10.27 -1.84
C GLY A 437 -10.07 -9.43 -2.44
N TYR A 438 -9.70 -8.49 -3.31
CA TYR A 438 -10.65 -7.62 -4.02
C TYR A 438 -11.75 -8.40 -4.76
N GLU A 439 -11.43 -9.57 -5.33
CA GLU A 439 -12.40 -10.41 -6.06
C GLU A 439 -13.43 -11.06 -5.12
N ALA A 440 -13.08 -11.32 -3.86
CA ALA A 440 -14.04 -11.79 -2.88
C ALA A 440 -15.03 -10.68 -2.52
N LEU A 441 -14.53 -9.47 -2.26
CA LEU A 441 -15.37 -8.30 -1.99
C LEU A 441 -16.29 -7.99 -3.18
N SER A 442 -15.75 -8.02 -4.41
CA SER A 442 -16.50 -7.74 -5.63
C SER A 442 -17.60 -8.76 -5.94
N ARG A 443 -17.49 -9.99 -5.40
CA ARG A 443 -18.56 -11.01 -5.46
C ARG A 443 -19.65 -10.80 -4.43
N ILE A 444 -19.37 -10.05 -3.37
CA ILE A 444 -20.35 -9.70 -2.33
C ILE A 444 -21.18 -8.50 -2.81
N ALA A 445 -20.50 -7.42 -3.24
CA ALA A 445 -21.14 -6.20 -3.74
C ALA A 445 -20.17 -5.41 -4.64
N PRO A 446 -20.68 -4.46 -5.45
CA PRO A 446 -19.83 -3.49 -6.13
C PRO A 446 -18.79 -2.91 -5.17
N THR A 447 -17.50 -3.01 -5.51
CA THR A 447 -16.39 -2.67 -4.62
C THR A 447 -15.51 -1.58 -5.22
N ILE A 448 -15.37 -0.46 -4.53
CA ILE A 448 -14.53 0.66 -4.95
C ILE A 448 -13.27 0.72 -4.08
N VAL A 449 -12.12 0.84 -4.76
CA VAL A 449 -10.80 1.02 -4.12
C VAL A 449 -10.30 2.44 -4.39
N VAL A 450 -10.26 3.29 -3.37
CA VAL A 450 -9.92 4.72 -3.49
C VAL A 450 -8.52 5.05 -2.99
N GLU A 451 -7.94 6.12 -3.55
CA GLU A 451 -6.76 6.80 -2.99
C GLU A 451 -7.20 7.82 -1.93
N GLN A 452 -6.36 8.03 -0.92
CA GLN A 452 -6.63 9.00 0.15
C GLN A 452 -5.99 10.33 -0.21
N TYR A 453 -6.74 11.44 -0.11
CA TYR A 453 -6.17 12.77 -0.34
C TYR A 453 -5.47 13.34 0.89
N ASN A 454 -5.66 12.73 2.07
CA ASN A 454 -5.21 13.24 3.37
C ASN A 454 -5.68 14.69 3.60
N ASP A 455 -6.88 15.00 3.10
CA ASP A 455 -7.50 16.32 3.17
C ASP A 455 -9.02 16.12 3.29
N PRO A 456 -9.58 16.31 4.50
CA PRO A 456 -11.00 16.16 4.77
C PRO A 456 -11.93 16.80 3.74
N VAL A 457 -11.57 17.97 3.20
CA VAL A 457 -12.42 18.70 2.25
C VAL A 457 -12.49 17.97 0.90
N LYS A 458 -11.36 17.41 0.46
CA LYS A 458 -11.28 16.63 -0.78
C LYS A 458 -11.90 15.26 -0.60
N ASP A 459 -11.66 14.62 0.54
CA ASP A 459 -12.20 13.30 0.84
C ASP A 459 -13.73 13.35 0.94
N VAL A 460 -14.31 14.35 1.63
CA VAL A 460 -15.78 14.56 1.67
C VAL A 460 -16.36 14.81 0.28
N LYS A 461 -15.66 15.57 -0.56
CA LYS A 461 -16.10 15.79 -1.95
C LYS A 461 -16.10 14.50 -2.76
N MET A 462 -15.06 13.69 -2.65
CA MET A 462 -14.95 12.38 -3.32
C MET A 462 -16.09 11.44 -2.89
N PHE A 463 -16.31 11.32 -1.58
CA PHE A 463 -17.39 10.47 -1.05
C PHE A 463 -18.79 11.03 -1.35
N GLY A 464 -18.93 12.34 -1.45
CA GLY A 464 -20.13 12.99 -1.98
C GLY A 464 -20.45 12.57 -3.40
N ASP A 465 -19.44 12.40 -4.26
CA ASP A 465 -19.67 11.83 -5.60
C ASP A 465 -20.05 10.35 -5.52
N ILE A 466 -19.21 9.52 -4.88
CA ILE A 466 -19.38 8.07 -4.79
C ILE A 466 -20.79 7.69 -4.30
N LEU A 467 -21.29 8.40 -3.29
CA LEU A 467 -22.55 8.05 -2.61
C LEU A 467 -23.78 8.81 -3.14
N GLY A 468 -23.62 9.66 -4.17
CA GLY A 468 -24.72 10.48 -4.70
C GLY A 468 -25.21 11.55 -3.71
N LYS A 469 -24.27 12.11 -2.96
CA LYS A 469 -24.43 13.02 -1.82
C LYS A 469 -23.65 14.34 -2.03
N GLN A 470 -23.55 14.81 -3.27
CA GLN A 470 -22.75 15.98 -3.63
C GLN A 470 -23.22 17.26 -2.91
N GLU A 471 -24.53 17.42 -2.71
CA GLU A 471 -25.08 18.58 -2.00
C GLU A 471 -24.82 18.54 -0.49
N GLU A 472 -24.85 17.37 0.13
CA GLU A 472 -24.46 17.18 1.53
C GLU A 472 -22.96 17.40 1.73
N ALA A 473 -22.12 16.87 0.83
CA ALA A 473 -20.68 17.11 0.83
C ALA A 473 -20.34 18.60 0.68
N LYS A 474 -21.03 19.28 -0.25
CA LYS A 474 -20.90 20.73 -0.43
C LYS A 474 -21.29 21.49 0.83
N ARG A 475 -22.46 21.18 1.42
CA ARG A 475 -22.91 21.80 2.67
C ARG A 475 -21.94 21.59 3.82
N TRP A 476 -21.40 20.38 3.97
CA TRP A 476 -20.39 20.11 5.01
C TRP A 476 -19.13 20.95 4.77
N ASN A 477 -18.60 20.97 3.54
CA ASN A 477 -17.42 21.77 3.18
C ASN A 477 -17.62 23.27 3.42
N GLU A 478 -18.79 23.82 3.05
CA GLU A 478 -19.13 25.22 3.29
C GLU A 478 -19.26 25.54 4.79
N ALA A 479 -19.91 24.67 5.56
CA ALA A 479 -20.05 24.81 7.01
C ALA A 479 -18.68 24.75 7.70
N PHE A 480 -17.82 23.81 7.31
CA PHE A 480 -16.48 23.66 7.85
C PHE A 480 -15.61 24.89 7.53
N ALA A 481 -15.67 25.40 6.30
CA ALA A 481 -14.97 26.63 5.93
C ALA A 481 -15.46 27.86 6.73
N ALA A 482 -16.78 28.01 6.91
CA ALA A 482 -17.35 29.07 7.73
C ALA A 482 -16.93 28.95 9.20
N LYS A 483 -16.87 27.72 9.74
CA LYS A 483 -16.40 27.43 11.10
C LYS A 483 -14.94 27.82 11.29
N ILE A 484 -14.06 27.46 10.33
CA ILE A 484 -12.65 27.89 10.33
C ILE A 484 -12.54 29.41 10.33
N ALA A 485 -13.29 30.11 9.47
CA ALA A 485 -13.25 31.58 9.40
C ALA A 485 -13.66 32.22 10.73
N LYS A 486 -14.79 31.77 11.31
CA LYS A 486 -15.26 32.20 12.63
C LYS A 486 -14.21 31.95 13.72
N TYR A 487 -13.53 30.81 13.68
CA TYR A 487 -12.54 30.46 14.69
C TYR A 487 -11.23 31.23 14.54
N LYS A 488 -10.78 31.51 13.31
CA LYS A 488 -9.68 32.46 13.07
C LYS A 488 -9.97 33.81 13.69
N GLU A 489 -11.17 34.35 13.46
CA GLU A 489 -11.58 35.62 14.04
C GLU A 489 -11.59 35.56 15.58
N LYS A 490 -12.11 34.46 16.16
CA LYS A 490 -12.15 34.23 17.61
C LYS A 490 -10.76 34.17 18.26
N ILE A 491 -9.79 33.52 17.62
CA ILE A 491 -8.45 33.31 18.19
C ILE A 491 -7.45 34.41 17.84
N SER A 492 -7.68 35.19 16.77
CA SER A 492 -6.73 36.23 16.33
C SER A 492 -6.35 37.26 17.42
N PRO A 493 -7.23 37.69 18.33
CA PRO A 493 -6.84 38.62 19.41
C PRO A 493 -6.03 37.96 20.52
N LEU A 494 -5.91 36.62 20.51
CA LEU A 494 -5.23 35.82 21.55
C LEU A 494 -3.82 35.40 21.14
N ILE A 495 -3.46 35.58 19.87
CA ILE A 495 -2.24 35.07 19.26
C ILE A 495 -1.51 36.25 18.60
N LYS A 496 -0.27 36.51 19.01
CA LYS A 496 0.55 37.54 18.35
C LYS A 496 0.97 37.04 16.97
N ALA A 497 1.24 37.98 16.05
CA ALA A 497 1.52 37.67 14.66
C ALA A 497 2.76 36.78 14.44
N ASP A 498 3.71 36.79 15.37
CA ASP A 498 4.98 36.06 15.35
C ASP A 498 4.99 34.82 16.25
N GLU A 499 3.91 34.57 17.01
CA GLU A 499 3.86 33.42 17.90
C GLU A 499 3.83 32.09 17.14
N THR A 500 4.62 31.16 17.67
CA THR A 500 4.86 29.84 17.09
C THR A 500 4.18 28.73 17.88
N PHE A 501 3.80 27.67 17.17
CA PHE A 501 3.11 26.51 17.69
C PHE A 501 3.91 25.24 17.40
N SER A 502 3.80 24.29 18.33
CA SER A 502 4.39 22.95 18.21
C SER A 502 3.41 21.90 18.73
N ILE A 503 3.51 20.68 18.20
CA ILE A 503 2.72 19.52 18.66
C ILE A 503 3.69 18.43 19.07
N LEU A 504 3.66 18.02 20.33
CA LEU A 504 4.53 16.99 20.89
C LEU A 504 3.70 15.82 21.43
N ASN A 505 4.15 14.60 21.20
CA ASN A 505 3.59 13.40 21.80
C ASN A 505 4.65 12.64 22.59
N VAL A 506 4.37 12.38 23.86
CA VAL A 506 5.26 11.64 24.75
C VAL A 506 4.71 10.23 24.93
N ARG A 507 5.53 9.24 24.55
CA ARG A 507 5.28 7.81 24.73
C ARG A 507 6.25 7.25 25.78
N PRO A 508 6.05 6.01 26.29
CA PRO A 508 6.93 5.45 27.32
C PRO A 508 8.42 5.48 26.92
N ASP A 509 8.69 5.14 25.66
CA ASP A 509 10.06 4.94 25.16
C ASP A 509 10.50 5.96 24.09
N ALA A 510 9.62 6.87 23.68
CA ALA A 510 9.90 7.79 22.56
C ALA A 510 9.15 9.12 22.69
N VAL A 511 9.64 10.15 22.01
CA VAL A 511 9.00 11.46 21.92
C VAL A 511 8.85 11.84 20.45
N PHE A 512 7.63 12.19 20.04
CA PHE A 512 7.31 12.56 18.68
C PHE A 512 6.97 14.05 18.56
N ILE A 513 7.36 14.65 17.44
CA ILE A 513 6.98 16.01 17.04
C ILE A 513 6.20 15.93 15.72
N TYR A 514 5.12 16.70 15.59
CA TYR A 514 4.23 16.62 14.41
C TYR A 514 4.23 17.88 13.56
N GLY A 515 4.15 17.64 12.25
CA GLY A 515 4.06 18.64 11.19
C GLY A 515 2.61 18.95 10.84
N ASP A 516 2.30 19.09 9.54
CA ASP A 516 1.05 19.67 9.06
C ASP A 516 -0.01 18.67 8.56
N THR A 517 0.13 17.39 8.91
CA THR A 517 -0.70 16.31 8.36
C THR A 517 -1.63 15.67 9.41
N ASN A 518 -1.10 15.24 10.55
CA ASN A 518 -1.80 14.44 11.56
C ASN A 518 -1.68 15.07 12.96
N MET A 519 -2.30 14.46 13.98
CA MET A 519 -2.26 14.92 15.38
C MET A 519 -2.72 16.37 15.58
N GLY A 520 -3.59 16.89 14.71
CA GLY A 520 -4.05 18.28 14.70
C GLY A 520 -3.14 19.24 13.93
N GLY A 521 -2.07 18.76 13.31
CA GLY A 521 -1.17 19.53 12.46
C GLY A 521 -1.83 20.16 11.24
N ASN A 522 -2.68 19.40 10.55
CA ASN A 522 -3.53 19.91 9.47
C ASN A 522 -4.46 21.03 9.95
N ILE A 523 -4.88 21.00 11.21
CA ILE A 523 -5.73 22.04 11.79
C ILE A 523 -4.93 23.29 12.08
N ILE A 524 -3.88 23.21 12.91
CA ILE A 524 -3.19 24.40 13.37
C ILE A 524 -2.40 25.08 12.24
N TYR A 525 -1.72 24.32 11.38
CA TYR A 525 -0.85 24.89 10.35
C TYR A 525 -1.59 25.16 9.04
N LYS A 526 -2.44 24.24 8.55
CA LYS A 526 -3.14 24.43 7.26
C LYS A 526 -4.44 25.21 7.42
N TYR A 527 -5.35 24.75 8.27
CA TYR A 527 -6.68 25.36 8.37
C TYR A 527 -6.66 26.69 9.12
N LEU A 528 -6.07 26.74 10.31
CA LEU A 528 -5.98 27.96 11.12
C LEU A 528 -4.85 28.88 10.68
N GLY A 529 -3.82 28.38 9.97
CA GLY A 529 -2.72 29.19 9.46
C GLY A 529 -1.78 29.70 10.56
N LEU A 530 -1.71 28.98 11.68
CA LEU A 530 -0.79 29.27 12.78
C LEU A 530 0.63 28.89 12.37
N LYS A 531 1.63 29.58 12.93
CA LYS A 531 3.00 29.42 12.49
C LYS A 531 3.68 28.26 13.24
N PRO A 532 4.32 27.31 12.54
CA PRO A 532 5.28 26.41 13.19
C PRO A 532 6.53 27.18 13.62
N THR A 533 7.33 26.63 14.54
CA THR A 533 8.71 27.08 14.73
C THR A 533 9.53 26.84 13.46
N GLU A 534 10.62 27.58 13.25
CA GLU A 534 11.52 27.32 12.11
C GLU A 534 12.05 25.88 12.13
N LYS A 535 12.29 25.32 13.32
CA LYS A 535 12.74 23.93 13.45
C LYS A 535 11.66 22.93 13.06
N VAL A 536 10.42 23.12 13.50
CA VAL A 536 9.28 22.28 13.05
C VAL A 536 9.07 22.43 11.55
N LYS A 537 9.14 23.66 11.02
CA LYS A 537 8.97 23.90 9.59
C LYS A 537 10.02 23.18 8.74
N ASN A 538 11.29 23.30 9.11
CA ASN A 538 12.40 22.78 8.31
C ASN A 538 12.62 21.29 8.53
N ASP A 539 12.57 20.82 9.77
CA ASP A 539 12.96 19.46 10.11
C ASP A 539 11.77 18.49 10.07
N VAL A 540 10.52 18.97 10.26
CA VAL A 540 9.31 18.13 10.37
C VAL A 540 8.37 18.29 9.18
N ILE A 541 8.01 19.53 8.81
CA ILE A 541 7.05 19.78 7.71
C ILE A 541 7.71 19.62 6.34
N ASN A 542 8.84 20.30 6.14
CA ASN A 542 9.64 20.21 4.91
C ASN A 542 10.74 19.14 4.99
N GLY A 543 10.89 18.57 6.18
CA GLY A 543 11.92 17.61 6.50
C GLY A 543 11.30 16.29 6.87
N GLU A 544 12.14 15.51 7.51
CA GLU A 544 11.93 14.10 7.75
C GLU A 544 12.32 13.85 9.21
N THR A 545 11.64 14.52 10.14
CA THR A 545 11.79 14.31 11.58
C THR A 545 10.42 14.14 12.20
N TRP A 546 10.16 12.99 12.81
CA TRP A 546 8.91 12.72 13.53
C TRP A 546 9.15 12.23 14.96
N GLU A 547 10.27 11.55 15.20
CA GLU A 547 10.72 11.10 16.51
C GLU A 547 11.99 11.90 16.84
N ILE A 548 12.06 12.43 18.05
CA ILE A 548 13.15 13.29 18.49
C ILE A 548 13.73 12.78 19.80
N SER A 549 15.05 12.91 19.93
CA SER A 549 15.72 12.59 21.19
C SER A 549 15.34 13.61 22.26
N THR A 550 15.47 13.22 23.53
CA THR A 550 15.10 14.09 24.66
C THR A 550 15.91 15.38 24.70
N GLU A 551 17.16 15.35 24.26
CA GLU A 551 18.10 16.46 24.36
C GLU A 551 17.72 17.64 23.47
N VAL A 552 17.09 17.36 22.31
CA VAL A 552 16.76 18.39 21.30
C VAL A 552 15.35 18.94 21.43
N ILE A 553 14.53 18.41 22.36
CA ILE A 553 13.16 18.86 22.59
C ILE A 553 13.04 20.39 22.71
N PRO A 554 13.88 21.10 23.51
CA PRO A 554 13.75 22.53 23.69
C PRO A 554 13.79 23.34 22.39
N ASP A 555 14.52 22.87 21.37
CA ASP A 555 14.67 23.57 20.10
C ASP A 555 13.40 23.52 19.24
N PHE A 556 12.51 22.54 19.50
CA PHE A 556 11.25 22.37 18.78
C PHE A 556 10.08 23.11 19.43
N ILE A 557 10.21 23.53 20.70
CA ILE A 557 9.08 24.11 21.44
C ILE A 557 8.89 25.58 21.04
N GLY A 558 7.74 25.87 20.43
CA GLY A 558 7.32 27.23 20.15
C GLY A 558 6.78 27.97 21.38
N ASP A 559 6.18 29.12 21.13
CA ASP A 559 5.50 29.93 22.14
C ASP A 559 4.28 29.22 22.73
N ARG A 560 3.72 28.26 21.98
CA ARG A 560 2.55 27.45 22.37
C ARG A 560 2.79 25.99 22.02
N LEU A 561 2.44 25.10 22.95
CA LEU A 561 2.65 23.66 22.80
C LEU A 561 1.35 22.88 22.97
N LEU A 562 0.97 22.09 21.98
CA LEU A 562 -0.02 21.03 22.14
C LEU A 562 0.73 19.77 22.57
N LEU A 563 0.36 19.19 23.72
CA LEU A 563 1.05 18.06 24.34
C LEU A 563 0.12 16.86 24.50
N ALA A 564 0.44 15.76 23.84
CA ALA A 564 -0.22 14.47 24.04
C ALA A 564 0.68 13.54 24.86
N VAL A 565 0.17 12.93 25.93
CA VAL A 565 0.93 11.96 26.74
C VAL A 565 0.19 10.62 26.71
N ASN A 566 0.86 9.57 26.22
CA ASN A 566 0.30 8.22 26.19
C ASN A 566 0.31 7.57 27.58
N GLU A 567 -0.59 6.63 27.79
CA GLU A 567 -0.61 5.77 28.97
C GLU A 567 0.76 5.09 29.18
N GLY A 568 1.26 5.08 30.42
CA GLY A 568 2.56 4.50 30.78
C GLY A 568 3.76 5.42 30.51
N ALA A 569 3.53 6.63 30.00
CA ALA A 569 4.60 7.60 29.71
C ALA A 569 4.89 8.57 30.86
N GLU A 570 4.39 8.33 32.09
CA GLU A 570 4.44 9.30 33.19
C GLU A 570 5.88 9.69 33.57
N LYS A 571 6.81 8.72 33.53
CA LYS A 571 8.22 8.98 33.80
C LYS A 571 8.83 9.86 32.70
N LYS A 572 8.60 9.52 31.43
CA LYS A 572 9.11 10.26 30.28
C LYS A 572 8.52 11.67 30.22
N SER A 573 7.24 11.82 30.55
CA SER A 573 6.57 13.14 30.64
C SER A 573 7.27 14.06 31.62
N LYS A 574 7.60 13.57 32.83
CA LYS A 574 8.36 14.36 33.82
C LYS A 574 9.77 14.72 33.35
N GLU A 575 10.41 13.89 32.52
CA GLU A 575 11.70 14.22 31.90
C GLU A 575 11.52 15.36 30.88
N VAL A 576 10.51 15.27 30.02
CA VAL A 576 10.16 16.29 29.02
C VAL A 576 9.81 17.62 29.70
N GLU A 577 8.98 17.62 30.74
CA GLU A 577 8.60 18.83 31.49
C GLU A 577 9.82 19.61 32.00
N LYS A 578 10.82 18.91 32.55
CA LYS A 578 12.07 19.52 33.03
C LYS A 578 12.88 20.19 31.91
N LEU A 579 12.82 19.64 30.70
CA LEU A 579 13.53 20.17 29.53
C LEU A 579 12.84 21.42 28.98
N ILE A 580 11.51 21.46 29.02
CA ILE A 580 10.72 22.57 28.47
C ILE A 580 10.37 23.64 29.50
N GLN A 581 10.70 23.47 30.79
CA GLN A 581 10.36 24.41 31.86
C GLN A 581 10.88 25.84 31.64
N ASN A 582 11.94 25.99 30.85
CA ASN A 582 12.53 27.29 30.53
C ASN A 582 11.96 27.94 29.26
N SER A 583 11.13 27.21 28.49
CA SER A 583 10.51 27.70 27.27
C SER A 583 9.48 28.81 27.54
N PRO A 584 9.19 29.67 26.54
CA PRO A 584 8.10 30.64 26.64
C PRO A 584 6.75 29.96 26.92
N ALA A 585 6.46 28.84 26.24
CA ALA A 585 5.23 28.08 26.43
C ALA A 585 5.02 27.66 27.89
N TRP A 586 6.06 27.19 28.58
CA TRP A 586 5.94 26.81 29.99
C TRP A 586 5.75 28.02 30.91
N LYS A 587 6.63 29.03 30.78
CA LYS A 587 6.66 30.21 31.66
C LYS A 587 5.35 31.00 31.63
N GLU A 588 4.68 30.97 30.48
CA GLU A 588 3.44 31.71 30.28
C GLU A 588 2.19 30.82 30.39
N GLY A 589 2.32 29.56 30.80
CA GLY A 589 1.19 28.65 31.00
C GLY A 589 0.46 28.24 29.71
N ARG A 590 1.17 28.17 28.58
CA ARG A 590 0.64 27.93 27.24
C ARG A 590 0.94 26.53 26.72
N ILE A 591 0.86 25.55 27.61
CA ILE A 591 0.92 24.12 27.28
C ILE A 591 -0.50 23.56 27.35
N TYR A 592 -0.96 23.02 26.23
CA TYR A 592 -2.32 22.57 26.00
C TYR A 592 -2.33 21.05 25.90
N ASN A 593 -2.80 20.38 26.94
CA ASN A 593 -2.87 18.92 26.92
C ASN A 593 -3.99 18.45 25.99
N ILE A 594 -3.66 17.55 25.07
CA ILE A 594 -4.58 16.93 24.12
C ILE A 594 -4.59 15.41 24.30
N ASP A 595 -5.73 14.79 24.04
CA ASP A 595 -5.87 13.33 24.13
C ASP A 595 -5.34 12.65 22.85
N PHE A 596 -4.42 11.71 23.00
CA PHE A 596 -3.80 11.04 21.86
C PHE A 596 -4.82 10.29 20.98
N ASN A 597 -5.78 9.59 21.60
CA ASN A 597 -6.75 8.76 20.87
C ASN A 597 -7.76 9.62 20.11
N GLN A 598 -8.09 10.81 20.62
CA GLN A 598 -8.91 11.79 19.91
C GLN A 598 -8.18 12.42 18.72
N PHE A 599 -6.87 12.64 18.83
CA PHE A 599 -6.08 13.33 17.80
C PHE A 599 -5.42 12.38 16.77
N LEU A 600 -5.54 11.07 16.96
CA LEU A 600 -4.98 10.05 16.06
C LEU A 600 -5.61 10.04 14.67
N PHE A 601 -6.90 10.34 14.58
CA PHE A 601 -7.69 10.24 13.35
C PHE A 601 -7.70 11.55 12.57
N SER A 602 -7.68 11.45 11.24
CA SER A 602 -7.70 12.60 10.32
C SER A 602 -8.96 12.66 9.45
N ASP A 603 -9.98 11.86 9.77
CA ASP A 603 -11.26 11.91 9.06
C ASP A 603 -12.01 13.23 9.32
N PRO A 604 -12.99 13.61 8.48
CA PRO A 604 -13.64 14.91 8.55
C PRO A 604 -14.32 15.23 9.87
N ILE A 605 -15.01 14.26 10.49
CA ILE A 605 -15.69 14.47 11.78
C ILE A 605 -14.66 14.66 12.89
N SER A 606 -13.61 13.83 12.89
CA SER A 606 -12.52 13.96 13.86
C SER A 606 -11.84 15.32 13.76
N VAL A 607 -11.50 15.75 12.54
CA VAL A 607 -10.85 17.05 12.30
C VAL A 607 -11.76 18.20 12.74
N GLU A 608 -13.06 18.12 12.48
CA GLU A 608 -14.02 19.14 12.92
C GLU A 608 -14.10 19.24 14.46
N LYS A 609 -14.12 18.10 15.17
CA LYS A 609 -14.17 18.08 16.63
C LYS A 609 -12.84 18.45 17.29
N GLN A 610 -11.72 18.01 16.73
CA GLN A 610 -10.38 18.42 17.14
C GLN A 610 -10.20 19.94 17.01
N LEU A 611 -10.75 20.55 15.95
CA LEU A 611 -10.76 22.00 15.77
C LEU A 611 -11.50 22.71 16.92
N ASP A 612 -12.65 22.18 17.36
CA ASP A 612 -13.36 22.70 18.54
C ASP A 612 -12.51 22.59 19.80
N ILE A 613 -11.86 21.45 20.02
CA ILE A 613 -11.00 21.20 21.19
C ILE A 613 -9.83 22.20 21.22
N ILE A 614 -9.09 22.32 20.11
CA ILE A 614 -7.95 23.25 19.99
C ILE A 614 -8.41 24.68 20.29
N VAL A 615 -9.50 25.13 19.68
CA VAL A 615 -9.96 26.51 19.84
C VAL A 615 -10.47 26.79 21.25
N ASN A 616 -11.13 25.82 21.90
CA ASN A 616 -11.53 25.97 23.30
C ASN A 616 -10.33 26.05 24.23
N LEU A 617 -9.32 25.19 24.05
CA LEU A 617 -8.07 25.23 24.81
C LEU A 617 -7.37 26.60 24.70
N LEU A 618 -7.29 27.17 23.49
CA LEU A 618 -6.68 28.48 23.26
C LEU A 618 -7.46 29.65 23.89
N VAL A 619 -8.78 29.53 23.99
CA VAL A 619 -9.66 30.56 24.56
C VAL A 619 -9.70 30.48 26.09
N GLU A 620 -9.69 29.27 26.65
CA GLU A 620 -9.76 29.04 28.10
C GLU A 620 -8.47 29.43 28.83
N SER A 621 -7.29 29.31 28.18
CA SER A 621 -6.01 29.71 28.79
C SER A 621 -5.84 31.21 29.05
N LYS A 622 -6.89 32.03 28.83
CA LYS A 622 -6.94 33.45 29.20
C LYS A 622 -7.51 33.68 30.60
N LYS A 623 -8.14 32.67 31.21
CA LYS A 623 -8.61 32.71 32.61
C LYS A 623 -7.54 32.13 33.53
#